data_AF-A0A6V7IQ52-F1
#
_entry.id   AF-A0A6V7IQ52-F1
#
_cell.length_a   1.000
_cell.length_b   1.000
_cell.length_c   1.000
_cell.angle_alpha   90.00
_cell.angle_beta   90.00
_cell.angle_gamma   90.00
#
_symmetry.space_group_name_H-M   'P 1'
#
loop_
_entity.id
_entity.type
_entity.pdbx_description
1 polymer ?
#
loop_
_entity_poly.entity_id
_entity_poly.type
_entity_poly.pdbx_seq_one_letter_code
_entity_poly.pdbx_strand_id
1 'polypeptide(L)' 'NKMCFGVNEVTKGLEGNSLASVLVDSNIEPLLMVKHIVMMGQNKNVPVILVPFVKSSTGEKMGFASAALGIK' A
#
# COMPACT_ATOMS: atom_id res chain seq x y z
N ASN A 1 4.30 15.00 8.14
CA ASN A 1 4.22 13.85 7.23
C ASN A 1 3.50 12.70 7.92
N LYS A 2 2.31 12.33 7.44
CA LYS A 2 1.53 11.23 8.01
C LYS A 2 1.55 10.07 7.02
N MET A 3 2.02 8.90 7.45
CA MET A 3 1.91 7.66 6.67
C MET A 3 0.75 6.83 7.22
N CYS A 4 0.18 5.95 6.39
CA CYS A 4 -0.69 4.88 6.85
C CYS A 4 -0.14 3.51 6.45
N PHE A 5 -0.47 2.49 7.24
CA PHE A 5 0.11 1.16 7.15
C PHE A 5 -0.99 0.11 7.04
N GLY A 6 -0.76 -0.91 6.23
CA GLY A 6 -1.70 -1.98 6.01
C GLY A 6 -2.69 -1.66 4.90
N VAL A 7 -3.20 -2.73 4.29
CA VAL A 7 -4.10 -2.66 3.13
C VAL A 7 -5.35 -1.84 3.45
N ASN A 8 -5.97 -2.06 4.62
CA ASN A 8 -7.21 -1.38 5.00
C ASN A 8 -7.05 0.13 5.16
N GLU A 9 -5.94 0.60 5.74
CA GLU A 9 -5.72 2.04 5.91
C GLU A 9 -5.30 2.71 4.60
N VAL A 10 -4.64 1.96 3.71
CA VAL A 10 -4.35 2.40 2.34
C VAL A 10 -5.64 2.51 1.53
N THR A 11 -6.55 1.53 1.59
CA THR A 11 -7.82 1.59 0.85
C THR A 11 -8.70 2.72 1.36
N LYS A 12 -8.83 2.91 2.68
CA LYS A 12 -9.51 4.08 3.27
C LYS A 12 -8.89 5.40 2.81
N GLY A 13 -7.55 5.45 2.76
CA GLY A 13 -6.82 6.63 2.31
C GLY A 13 -7.09 6.97 0.83
N LEU A 14 -7.10 5.94 -0.03
CA LEU A 14 -7.47 6.05 -1.44
C LEU A 14 -8.94 6.49 -1.57
N GLU A 15 -9.89 5.83 -0.90
CA GLU A 15 -11.31 6.21 -0.87
C GLU A 15 -11.50 7.69 -0.53
N GLY A 16 -10.80 8.18 0.50
CA GLY A 16 -10.83 9.57 0.95
C GLY A 16 -9.98 10.57 0.15
N ASN A 17 -9.33 10.19 -0.96
CA ASN A 17 -8.43 11.05 -1.75
C ASN A 17 -7.34 11.72 -0.91
N SER A 18 -6.84 11.01 0.11
CA SER A 18 -5.92 11.56 1.11
C SER A 18 -4.48 11.07 0.95
N LEU A 19 -4.18 10.31 -0.11
CA LEU A 19 -2.86 9.75 -0.37
C LEU A 19 -2.23 10.41 -1.60
N ALA A 20 -0.98 10.82 -1.45
CA ALA A 20 -0.13 11.26 -2.55
C ALA A 20 0.50 10.08 -3.32
N SER A 21 0.75 8.95 -2.65
CA SER A 21 1.32 7.74 -3.29
C SER A 21 1.12 6.48 -2.45
N VAL A 22 1.19 5.32 -3.08
CA VAL A 22 1.07 4.01 -2.43
C VAL A 22 2.23 3.09 -2.79
N LEU A 23 2.79 2.39 -1.80
CA LEU A 23 3.66 1.22 -1.99
C LEU A 23 2.91 -0.05 -1.61
N VAL A 24 3.02 -1.11 -2.41
CA VAL A 24 2.41 -2.42 -2.15
C VAL A 24 3.44 -3.52 -2.33
N ASP A 25 3.44 -4.50 -1.43
CA ASP A 25 4.26 -5.69 -1.59
C ASP A 25 3.76 -6.54 -2.78
N SER A 26 4.61 -6.79 -3.77
CA SER A 26 4.24 -7.60 -4.94
C SER A 26 4.03 -9.08 -4.63
N ASN A 27 4.46 -9.56 -3.46
CA ASN A 27 4.44 -10.98 -3.08
C ASN A 27 3.28 -11.35 -2.16
N ILE A 28 2.29 -10.45 -1.99
CA ILE A 28 1.11 -10.72 -1.17
C ILE A 28 0.17 -11.66 -1.90
N GLU A 29 -0.22 -12.71 -1.19
CA GLU A 29 -1.38 -13.52 -1.53
C GLU A 29 -2.60 -13.12 -0.67
N PRO A 30 -3.81 -13.06 -1.26
CA PRO A 30 -4.10 -13.33 -2.67
C PRO A 30 -3.71 -12.17 -3.60
N LEU A 31 -3.22 -12.48 -4.80
CA LEU A 31 -2.87 -11.48 -5.86
C LEU A 31 -4.00 -10.48 -6.16
N LEU A 32 -5.26 -10.88 -5.92
CA LEU A 32 -6.43 -10.02 -6.08
C LEU A 32 -6.35 -8.75 -5.21
N MET A 33 -5.72 -8.81 -4.02
CA MET A 33 -5.53 -7.65 -3.16
C MET A 33 -4.61 -6.62 -3.80
N VAL A 34 -3.51 -7.06 -4.40
CA VAL A 34 -2.58 -6.17 -5.12
C VAL A 34 -3.30 -5.51 -6.30
N LYS A 35 -4.03 -6.30 -7.10
CA LYS A 35 -4.81 -5.79 -8.23
C LYS A 35 -5.83 -4.73 -7.80
N HIS A 36 -6.54 -4.96 -6.70
CA HIS A 36 -7.52 -4.01 -6.18
C HIS A 36 -6.88 -2.64 -5.86
N ILE A 37 -5.74 -2.62 -5.17
CA ILE A 37 -5.04 -1.37 -4.83
C ILE A 37 -4.53 -0.66 -6.10
N VAL A 38 -3.95 -1.41 -7.05
CA VAL A 38 -3.48 -0.85 -8.33
C VAL A 38 -4.63 -0.18 -9.09
N MET A 39 -5.78 -0.85 -9.20
CA MET A 39 -6.96 -0.30 -9.86
C MET A 39 -7.49 0.95 -9.15
N MET A 40 -7.55 0.95 -7.81
CA MET A 40 -7.97 2.13 -7.05
C MET A 40 -7.04 3.33 -7.26
N GLY A 41 -5.72 3.09 -7.24
CA GLY A 41 -4.74 4.13 -7.48
C GLY A 41 -4.83 4.71 -8.89
N GLN A 42 -4.95 3.86 -9.92
CA GLN A 42 -5.18 4.29 -11.30
C GLN A 42 -6.45 5.15 -11.43
N ASN A 43 -7.58 4.71 -10.88
CA ASN A 43 -8.84 5.44 -10.94
C ASN A 43 -8.79 6.81 -10.26
N LYS A 44 -7.89 6.98 -9.28
CA LYS A 44 -7.73 8.22 -8.51
C LYS A 44 -6.50 9.03 -8.91
N ASN A 45 -5.79 8.64 -9.97
CA ASN A 45 -4.51 9.24 -10.38
C ASN A 45 -3.46 9.28 -9.25
N VAL A 46 -3.49 8.29 -8.36
CA VAL A 46 -2.49 8.12 -7.30
C VAL A 46 -1.45 7.09 -7.77
N PRO A 47 -0.15 7.44 -7.79
CA PRO A 47 0.89 6.50 -8.18
C PRO A 47 0.95 5.32 -7.21
N VAL A 48 0.93 4.12 -7.76
CA VAL A 48 1.08 2.85 -7.03
C VAL A 48 2.38 2.19 -7.47
N ILE A 49 3.25 1.89 -6.51
CA ILE A 49 4.54 1.25 -6.73
C ILE A 49 4.48 -0.16 -6.14
N LEU A 50 4.75 -1.16 -6.97
CA LEU A 50 4.90 -2.54 -6.52
C LEU A 50 6.37 -2.78 -6.18
N VAL A 51 6.63 -3.20 -4.94
CA VAL A 51 7.98 -3.49 -4.44
C VAL A 51 7.95 -4.87 -3.80
N PRO A 52 8.83 -5.82 -4.16
CA PRO A 52 8.82 -7.13 -3.51
C PRO A 52 9.32 -7.02 -2.06
N PHE A 53 8.80 -7.89 -1.18
CA PHE A 53 9.28 -8.08 0.19
C PHE A 53 9.11 -6.88 1.13
N VAL A 54 8.18 -5.96 0.84
CA VAL A 54 7.87 -4.82 1.74
C VAL A 54 7.40 -5.32 3.11
N LYS A 55 6.57 -6.37 3.17
CA LYS A 55 6.02 -6.90 4.41
C LYS A 55 7.10 -7.50 5.31
N SER A 56 8.01 -8.30 4.76
CA SER A 56 9.13 -8.85 5.52
C SER A 56 10.13 -7.75 5.88
N SER A 57 10.47 -6.86 4.94
CA SER A 57 11.41 -5.76 5.19
C SER A 57 10.95 -4.84 6.32
N THR A 58 9.66 -4.47 6.34
CA THR A 58 9.08 -3.66 7.42
C THR A 58 9.07 -4.44 8.74
N GLY A 59 8.73 -5.73 8.72
CA GLY A 59 8.75 -6.59 9.90
C GLY A 59 10.14 -6.69 10.53
N GLU A 60 11.15 -7.02 9.73
CA GLU A 60 12.52 -7.25 10.18
C GLU A 60 13.25 -5.97 10.57
N LYS A 61 13.08 -4.88 9.79
CA LYS A 61 13.88 -3.65 9.95
C LYS A 61 13.18 -2.57 10.76
N MET A 62 11.85 -2.57 10.80
CA MET A 62 11.05 -1.50 11.41
C MET A 62 10.17 -1.97 12.57
N GLY A 63 10.13 -3.28 12.85
CA GLY A 63 9.34 -3.85 13.96
C GLY A 63 7.83 -3.90 13.70
N PHE A 64 7.38 -3.68 12.46
CA PHE A 64 5.96 -3.83 12.08
C PHE A 64 5.85 -4.47 10.69
N ALA A 65 4.99 -5.47 10.51
CA ALA A 65 4.79 -6.08 9.20
C ALA A 65 3.68 -5.35 8.44
N SER A 66 4.01 -4.71 7.32
CA SER A 66 3.02 -4.02 6.49
C SER A 66 3.11 -4.41 5.02
N ALA A 67 1.99 -4.90 4.50
CA ALA A 67 1.80 -5.29 3.11
C ALA A 67 1.61 -4.08 2.16
N ALA A 68 1.15 -2.95 2.69
CA ALA A 68 0.88 -1.75 1.91
C ALA A 68 1.16 -0.50 2.75
N LEU A 69 1.63 0.55 2.11
CA LEU A 69 2.04 1.81 2.73
C LEU A 69 1.43 2.95 1.93
N GLY A 70 0.77 3.89 2.61
CA GLY A 70 0.24 5.11 2.00
C GLY A 70 0.98 6.32 2.52
N ILE A 71 1.40 7.20 1.61
CA ILE A 71 1.96 8.51 1.94
C ILE A 71 0.85 9.54 1.75
N LYS A 72 0.53 10.32 2.78
CA LYS A 72 -0.48 11.40 2.74
C LYS A 72 0.14 12.71 2.26
#